data_AF-A0A0B7N487-F1
#
_entry.id   AF-A0A0B7N487-F1
#
_cell.length_a   1.000
_cell.length_b   1.000
_cell.length_c   1.000
_cell.angle_alpha   90.00
_cell.angle_beta   90.00
_cell.angle_gamma   90.00
#
_symmetry.space_group_name_H-M   'P 1'
#
loop_
_entity.id
_entity.type
_entity.pdbx_description
1 polymer ?
#
loop_
_entity_poly.entity_id
_entity_poly.type
_entity_poly.pdbx_seq_one_letter_code
_entity_poly.pdbx_strand_id
1 'polypeptide(L)'
;MLRATFSQVQRRAFTNTSRLFIAEGDTIPNIEVQLKSPGETVKTQDLFKGKKSILFGVPGAFTPGCSQTHLPGYIKEAEALKSKGVELVACVSVNDAFVMTEWGKAHQVDNKVTLLADSKGELAKAMDLDFDASGALGNHRFKRFAAILEDGKIKKLFVEPDTTGLNVTYLPHSGLSNQRIELANALLLAALLKRTLIIPPAFLGNVAGWMQMDQLLDHLSWLTTPKDFDLICQPPTPGDLHSYTQRSRCDAYHHFAAIPWTQLHDFSMLEPFVKMRFIDTVSFKKLQHDLNIHDNDTFVHYDEHLYDWRLYEDIDEAKSILQNGSNFVDSFTDRKFYKIFTPLHWQKRTERLLHLGGIFGSTRMNMVKPEHIQLQQLIASTLHYRLDTPLGETVAGIVQHLGGKASFNAIHFRLGDLPFKKYAIENLHQFERNMSIATGIPVPQLPPYDEFGVLTSVPEPPPLPEQPMNVIPQYNLSLPPWSNICENVSPDLSISMENLGSRAVVYIATDHKDIRGENSRLLEWFDYFPCTLTLSDIPPELLDPLDKMHCLYNPNKPLKSFLLPLVDAMVAAHARRIFTTPRSTFSKYIAELNEAWVLKEQGYTTSSFFLY
;
A
#
# COMPACT_ATOMS: atom_id res chain seq x y z
N MET A 1 -1.05 6.36 75.93
CA MET A 1 -1.60 6.92 74.67
C MET A 1 -0.70 6.39 73.56
N LEU A 2 -1.15 5.48 72.69
CA LEU A 2 -2.02 5.74 71.51
C LEU A 2 -1.38 6.78 70.58
N ARG A 3 -1.10 6.51 69.30
CA ARG A 3 -1.21 5.23 68.54
C ARG A 3 -0.35 5.38 67.27
N ALA A 4 0.46 4.38 66.92
CA ALA A 4 1.08 4.36 65.59
C ALA A 4 0.02 3.92 64.56
N THR A 5 -0.15 4.70 63.49
CA THR A 5 -1.02 4.35 62.36
C THR A 5 -0.23 4.39 61.07
N PHE A 6 0.30 3.24 60.67
CA PHE A 6 0.67 2.98 59.29
C PHE A 6 -0.62 3.02 58.45
N SER A 7 -0.69 3.94 57.49
CA SER A 7 -1.73 3.92 56.45
C SER A 7 -1.28 3.02 55.31
N GLN A 8 -2.22 2.28 54.72
CA GLN A 8 -1.95 1.15 53.85
C GLN A 8 -1.41 1.58 52.48
N VAL A 9 -0.28 1.01 52.07
CA VAL A 9 0.01 0.85 50.63
C VAL A 9 -1.00 -0.14 50.07
N GLN A 10 -1.98 0.35 49.30
CA GLN A 10 -2.83 -0.52 48.48
C GLN A 10 -1.96 -1.24 47.44
N ARG A 11 -1.55 -2.46 47.76
CA ARG A 11 -1.12 -3.42 46.75
C ARG A 11 -2.32 -3.72 45.87
N ARG A 12 -2.37 -3.11 44.67
CA ARG A 12 -3.25 -3.61 43.60
C ARG A 12 -2.90 -5.07 43.40
N ALA A 13 -3.86 -5.95 43.60
CA ALA A 13 -3.70 -7.35 43.21
C ALA A 13 -3.47 -7.38 41.69
N PHE A 14 -2.46 -8.10 41.23
CA PHE A 14 -2.37 -8.51 39.83
C PHE A 14 -3.52 -9.49 39.58
N THR A 15 -4.67 -8.96 39.16
CA THR A 15 -5.70 -9.77 38.52
C THR A 15 -5.13 -10.24 37.20
N ASN A 16 -4.78 -11.52 37.14
CA ASN A 16 -4.41 -12.18 35.90
C ASN A 16 -5.65 -12.21 35.02
N THR A 17 -5.82 -11.22 34.14
CA THR A 17 -6.88 -11.25 33.12
C THR A 17 -6.60 -12.45 32.24
N SER A 18 -7.53 -13.40 32.22
CA SER A 18 -7.52 -14.52 31.28
C SER A 18 -7.30 -13.97 29.88
N ARG A 19 -6.33 -14.55 29.15
CA ARG A 19 -6.04 -14.16 27.77
C ARG A 19 -7.34 -14.17 26.97
N LEU A 20 -7.62 -13.05 26.31
CA LEU A 20 -8.84 -12.86 25.53
C LEU A 20 -8.80 -13.57 24.17
N PHE A 21 -7.67 -14.15 23.77
CA PHE A 21 -7.54 -14.92 22.54
C PHE A 21 -7.02 -16.31 22.87
N ILE A 22 -7.63 -17.36 22.30
CA ILE A 22 -7.10 -18.72 22.38
C ILE A 22 -5.88 -18.84 21.45
N ALA A 23 -4.77 -19.36 21.96
CA ALA A 23 -3.52 -19.50 21.20
C ALA A 23 -2.92 -20.92 21.25
N GLU A 24 -1.89 -21.15 20.43
CA GLU A 24 -1.06 -22.35 20.57
C GLU A 24 -0.44 -22.42 21.97
N GLY A 25 -0.62 -23.55 22.64
CA GLY A 25 -0.19 -23.77 24.01
C GLY A 25 -1.25 -23.50 25.09
N ASP A 26 -2.42 -22.94 24.75
CA ASP A 26 -3.53 -22.80 25.71
C ASP A 26 -4.38 -24.09 25.78
N THR A 27 -5.11 -24.27 26.89
CA THR A 27 -6.07 -25.37 27.07
C THR A 27 -7.46 -24.93 26.63
N ILE A 28 -8.21 -25.80 25.95
CA ILE A 28 -9.58 -25.49 25.51
C ILE A 28 -10.47 -25.07 26.70
N PRO A 29 -11.29 -23.99 26.59
CA PRO A 29 -12.18 -23.56 27.67
C PRO A 29 -13.16 -24.67 28.06
N ASN A 30 -13.42 -24.85 29.36
CA ASN A 30 -14.27 -25.91 29.90
C ASN A 30 -15.78 -25.55 29.81
N ILE A 31 -16.31 -25.56 28.59
CA ILE A 31 -17.70 -25.19 28.29
C ILE A 31 -18.52 -26.46 28.00
N GLU A 32 -19.79 -26.42 28.35
CA GLU A 32 -20.76 -27.49 28.06
C GLU A 32 -21.37 -27.28 26.68
N VAL A 33 -21.23 -28.28 25.80
CA VAL A 33 -21.79 -28.30 24.45
C VAL A 33 -22.75 -29.48 24.28
N GLN A 34 -23.70 -29.36 23.37
CA GLN A 34 -24.70 -30.39 23.10
C GLN A 34 -24.24 -31.37 22.02
N LEU A 35 -24.70 -32.62 22.11
CA LEU A 35 -24.50 -33.68 21.13
C LEU A 35 -25.75 -33.85 20.25
N LYS A 36 -26.42 -35.01 20.26
CA LYS A 36 -27.53 -35.31 19.34
C LYS A 36 -28.88 -34.75 19.81
N SER A 37 -28.95 -34.25 21.04
CA SER A 37 -30.15 -33.63 21.60
C SER A 37 -29.78 -32.57 22.64
N PRO A 38 -30.67 -31.60 22.97
CA PRO A 38 -30.37 -30.57 23.95
C PRO A 38 -30.09 -31.07 25.38
N GLY A 39 -30.52 -32.29 25.71
CA GLY A 39 -30.28 -32.94 27.00
C GLY A 39 -29.08 -33.91 27.02
N GLU A 40 -28.45 -34.15 25.87
CA GLU A 40 -27.21 -34.93 25.77
C GLU A 40 -26.04 -33.94 25.69
N THR A 41 -25.43 -33.61 26.83
CA THR A 41 -24.36 -32.62 26.92
C THR A 41 -23.00 -33.27 27.24
N VAL A 42 -21.93 -32.59 26.84
CA VAL A 42 -20.56 -32.94 27.19
C VAL A 42 -19.73 -31.68 27.45
N LYS A 43 -18.85 -31.74 28.43
CA LYS A 43 -17.84 -30.70 28.63
C LYS A 43 -16.68 -30.91 27.67
N THR A 44 -16.27 -29.84 26.99
CA THR A 44 -15.15 -29.85 26.03
C THR A 44 -13.87 -30.45 26.61
N GLN A 45 -13.48 -30.11 27.84
CA GLN A 45 -12.27 -30.67 28.44
C GLN A 45 -12.39 -32.19 28.64
N ASP A 46 -13.52 -32.68 29.15
CA ASP A 46 -13.75 -34.12 29.32
C ASP A 46 -13.81 -34.88 27.99
N LEU A 47 -14.29 -34.22 26.92
CA LEU A 47 -14.32 -34.78 25.57
C LEU A 47 -12.91 -35.00 24.98
N PHE A 48 -11.99 -34.03 25.16
CA PHE A 48 -10.65 -34.02 24.57
C PHE A 48 -9.53 -34.53 25.50
N LYS A 49 -9.83 -34.80 26.78
CA LYS A 49 -8.88 -35.31 27.78
C LYS A 49 -8.27 -36.64 27.36
N GLY A 50 -6.95 -36.76 27.55
CA GLY A 50 -6.15 -37.95 27.29
C GLY A 50 -5.99 -38.32 25.81
N LYS A 51 -6.57 -37.56 24.88
CA LYS A 51 -6.64 -37.90 23.44
C LYS A 51 -5.82 -36.96 22.58
N LYS A 52 -5.32 -37.46 21.45
CA LYS A 52 -4.93 -36.63 20.30
C LYS A 52 -6.14 -36.42 19.41
N SER A 53 -6.55 -35.17 19.22
CA SER A 53 -7.83 -34.81 18.62
C SER A 53 -7.71 -33.69 17.59
N ILE A 54 -8.68 -33.60 16.69
CA ILE A 54 -8.90 -32.46 15.81
C ILE A 54 -10.27 -31.85 16.13
N LEU A 55 -10.31 -30.53 16.33
CA LEU A 55 -11.54 -29.75 16.45
C LEU A 55 -11.57 -28.73 15.32
N PHE A 56 -12.65 -28.66 14.55
CA PHE A 56 -12.86 -27.62 13.55
C PHE A 56 -14.20 -26.90 13.73
N GLY A 57 -14.20 -25.59 13.53
CA GLY A 57 -15.38 -24.73 13.64
C GLY A 57 -15.94 -24.35 12.27
N VAL A 58 -17.27 -24.18 12.21
CA VAL A 58 -17.98 -23.67 11.03
C VAL A 58 -18.93 -22.53 11.37
N PRO A 59 -19.10 -21.53 10.48
CA PRO A 59 -20.10 -20.46 10.65
C PRO A 59 -21.54 -20.95 10.74
N GLY A 60 -21.86 -22.12 10.17
CA GLY A 60 -23.19 -22.69 10.28
C GLY A 60 -23.38 -24.00 9.54
N ALA A 61 -24.14 -24.91 10.14
CA ALA A 61 -24.75 -26.04 9.46
C ALA A 61 -25.55 -25.58 8.22
N PHE A 62 -25.64 -26.45 7.21
CA PHE A 62 -26.31 -26.20 5.91
C PHE A 62 -25.80 -25.02 5.07
N THR A 63 -24.83 -24.22 5.55
CA THR A 63 -24.22 -23.15 4.71
C THR A 63 -23.37 -23.76 3.58
N PRO A 64 -23.27 -23.14 2.38
CA PRO A 64 -22.68 -23.78 1.20
C PRO A 64 -21.24 -24.27 1.40
N GLY A 65 -20.33 -23.38 1.80
CA GLY A 65 -18.91 -23.74 2.00
C GLY A 65 -18.67 -24.72 3.17
N CYS A 66 -19.59 -24.82 4.13
CA CYS A 66 -19.47 -25.82 5.20
C CYS A 66 -19.95 -27.20 4.75
N SER A 67 -20.99 -27.22 3.92
CA SER A 67 -21.69 -28.44 3.47
C SER A 67 -21.07 -29.06 2.21
N GLN A 68 -20.46 -28.26 1.32
CA GLN A 68 -19.87 -28.74 0.07
C GLN A 68 -18.39 -29.14 0.20
N THR A 69 -17.62 -28.48 1.07
CA THR A 69 -16.17 -28.69 1.18
C THR A 69 -15.70 -29.01 2.58
N HIS A 70 -15.97 -28.17 3.58
CA HIS A 70 -15.29 -28.25 4.88
C HIS A 70 -15.61 -29.55 5.66
N LEU A 71 -16.88 -29.84 5.97
CA LEU A 71 -17.24 -31.08 6.66
C LEU A 71 -16.94 -32.34 5.81
N PRO A 72 -17.33 -32.42 4.51
CA PRO A 72 -16.99 -33.57 3.67
C PRO A 72 -15.50 -33.88 3.57
N GLY A 73 -14.63 -32.86 3.60
CA GLY A 73 -13.17 -33.04 3.63
C GLY A 73 -12.70 -33.86 4.83
N TYR A 74 -13.16 -33.53 6.04
CA TYR A 74 -12.83 -34.29 7.25
C TYR A 74 -13.45 -35.71 7.25
N ILE A 75 -14.65 -35.90 6.68
CA ILE A 75 -15.27 -37.23 6.53
C ILE A 75 -14.46 -38.13 5.58
N LYS A 76 -13.91 -37.54 4.50
CA LYS A 76 -13.06 -38.24 3.53
C LYS A 76 -11.72 -38.64 4.13
N GLU A 77 -11.07 -37.72 4.85
CA GLU A 77 -9.72 -37.91 5.41
C GLU A 77 -9.72 -38.61 6.79
N ALA A 78 -10.87 -38.94 7.37
CA ALA A 78 -10.99 -39.47 8.74
C ALA A 78 -10.06 -40.67 9.04
N GLU A 79 -9.99 -41.67 8.14
CA GLU A 79 -9.10 -42.83 8.33
C GLU A 79 -7.61 -42.47 8.17
N ALA A 80 -7.27 -41.49 7.33
CA ALA A 80 -5.90 -40.98 7.18
C ALA A 80 -5.46 -40.12 8.39
N LEU A 81 -6.40 -39.46 9.05
CA LEU A 81 -6.14 -38.75 10.32
C LEU A 81 -5.97 -39.77 11.46
N LYS A 82 -6.80 -40.80 11.50
CA LYS A 82 -6.73 -41.90 12.46
C LYS A 82 -5.41 -42.68 12.36
N SER A 83 -4.91 -42.94 11.15
CA SER A 83 -3.59 -43.57 10.96
C SER A 83 -2.42 -42.70 11.45
N LYS A 84 -2.61 -41.38 11.58
CA LYS A 84 -1.67 -40.43 12.22
C LYS A 84 -1.88 -40.28 13.72
N GLY A 85 -2.62 -41.21 14.33
CA GLY A 85 -2.90 -41.27 15.77
C GLY A 85 -3.96 -40.29 16.26
N VAL A 86 -4.83 -39.75 15.39
CA VAL A 86 -5.97 -38.93 15.82
C VAL A 86 -7.10 -39.84 16.29
N GLU A 87 -7.48 -39.74 17.55
CA GLU A 87 -8.51 -40.57 18.18
C GLU A 87 -9.92 -39.97 18.07
N LEU A 88 -10.00 -38.65 17.88
CA LEU A 88 -11.27 -37.91 17.78
C LEU A 88 -11.15 -36.79 16.74
N VAL A 89 -12.11 -36.75 15.81
CA VAL A 89 -12.35 -35.60 14.93
C VAL A 89 -13.72 -35.02 15.30
N ALA A 90 -13.78 -33.74 15.64
CA ALA A 90 -14.98 -33.06 16.08
C ALA A 90 -15.24 -31.77 15.28
N CYS A 91 -16.51 -31.52 14.96
CA CYS A 91 -16.98 -30.29 14.30
C CYS A 91 -17.87 -29.51 15.27
N VAL A 92 -17.64 -28.21 15.43
CA VAL A 92 -18.49 -27.33 16.25
C VAL A 92 -19.13 -26.21 15.42
N SER A 93 -20.38 -25.86 15.76
CA SER A 93 -21.11 -24.73 15.18
C SER A 93 -21.96 -24.02 16.24
N VAL A 94 -22.24 -22.74 16.02
CA VAL A 94 -23.29 -22.01 16.76
C VAL A 94 -24.64 -22.34 16.11
N ASN A 95 -25.11 -23.55 16.39
CA ASN A 95 -26.40 -24.11 16.01
C ASN A 95 -26.91 -24.97 17.17
N ASP A 96 -28.22 -25.20 17.23
CA ASP A 96 -28.82 -26.15 18.15
C ASP A 96 -28.53 -27.62 17.77
N ALA A 97 -28.72 -28.52 18.73
CA ALA A 97 -28.49 -29.95 18.58
C ALA A 97 -29.36 -30.61 17.48
N PHE A 98 -30.58 -30.11 17.23
CA PHE A 98 -31.46 -30.68 16.20
C PHE A 98 -30.92 -30.36 14.81
N VAL A 99 -30.57 -29.09 14.56
CA VAL A 99 -29.97 -28.66 13.29
C VAL A 99 -28.63 -29.35 13.04
N MET A 100 -27.76 -29.46 14.05
CA MET A 100 -26.50 -30.21 13.91
C MET A 100 -26.72 -31.70 13.62
N THR A 101 -27.71 -32.33 14.25
CA THR A 101 -28.04 -33.75 14.01
C THR A 101 -28.55 -34.00 12.60
N GLU A 102 -29.49 -33.19 12.10
CA GLU A 102 -29.99 -33.34 10.72
C GLU A 102 -28.91 -33.01 9.68
N TRP A 103 -28.03 -32.04 9.95
CA TRP A 103 -26.88 -31.76 9.09
C TRP A 103 -25.89 -32.94 9.04
N GLY A 104 -25.66 -33.60 10.18
CA GLY A 104 -24.85 -34.82 10.24
C GLY A 104 -25.42 -35.98 9.44
N LYS A 105 -26.75 -36.17 9.48
CA LYS A 105 -27.45 -37.17 8.65
C LYS A 105 -27.33 -36.83 7.15
N ALA A 106 -27.53 -35.56 6.78
CA ALA A 106 -27.43 -35.10 5.40
C ALA A 106 -26.03 -35.33 4.79
N HIS A 107 -24.97 -35.30 5.61
CA HIS A 107 -23.60 -35.54 5.18
C HIS A 107 -23.03 -36.93 5.47
N GLN A 108 -23.84 -37.85 6.04
CA GLN A 108 -23.39 -39.22 6.37
C GLN A 108 -22.11 -39.22 7.23
N VAL A 109 -22.11 -38.42 8.31
CA VAL A 109 -20.95 -38.27 9.20
C VAL A 109 -20.57 -39.55 9.96
N ASP A 110 -21.52 -40.48 10.08
CA ASP A 110 -21.43 -41.77 10.77
C ASP A 110 -20.65 -41.67 12.10
N ASN A 111 -19.65 -42.54 12.28
CA ASN A 111 -18.74 -42.54 13.42
C ASN A 111 -17.41 -41.84 13.10
N LYS A 112 -17.34 -41.04 12.03
CA LYS A 112 -16.09 -40.42 11.53
C LYS A 112 -15.85 -39.03 12.12
N VAL A 113 -16.92 -38.25 12.33
CA VAL A 113 -16.86 -36.90 12.89
C VAL A 113 -17.93 -36.73 13.95
N THR A 114 -17.54 -36.37 15.18
CA THR A 114 -18.48 -35.99 16.24
C THR A 114 -18.97 -34.56 16.01
N LEU A 115 -20.29 -34.35 15.94
CA LEU A 115 -20.87 -33.01 15.82
C LEU A 115 -21.20 -32.43 17.20
N LEU A 116 -20.82 -31.18 17.42
CA LEU A 116 -20.97 -30.43 18.66
C LEU A 116 -21.83 -29.17 18.40
N ALA A 117 -22.91 -29.02 19.15
CA ALA A 117 -23.78 -27.85 19.12
C ALA A 117 -23.45 -26.89 20.27
N ASP A 118 -22.80 -25.77 19.95
CA ASP A 118 -22.63 -24.62 20.85
C ASP A 118 -23.83 -23.68 20.67
N SER A 119 -25.01 -24.14 21.10
CA SER A 119 -26.29 -23.48 20.81
C SER A 119 -26.43 -22.07 21.37
N LYS A 120 -25.55 -21.67 22.29
CA LYS A 120 -25.50 -20.33 22.90
C LYS A 120 -24.30 -19.48 22.44
N GLY A 121 -23.34 -20.05 21.71
CA GLY A 121 -22.08 -19.38 21.39
C GLY A 121 -21.14 -19.19 22.60
N GLU A 122 -21.33 -19.95 23.69
CA GLU A 122 -20.54 -19.82 24.92
C GLU A 122 -19.09 -20.29 24.68
N LEU A 123 -18.89 -21.34 23.89
CA LEU A 123 -17.54 -21.81 23.53
C LEU A 123 -16.91 -20.90 22.47
N ALA A 124 -17.67 -20.45 21.48
CA ALA A 124 -17.21 -19.50 20.46
C ALA A 124 -16.62 -18.24 21.09
N LYS A 125 -17.38 -17.65 22.02
CA LYS A 125 -16.97 -16.45 22.77
C LYS A 125 -15.82 -16.72 23.75
N ALA A 126 -15.82 -17.86 24.44
CA ALA A 126 -14.74 -18.22 25.37
C ALA A 126 -13.40 -18.49 24.66
N MET A 127 -13.42 -18.78 23.34
CA MET A 127 -12.24 -18.95 22.50
C MET A 127 -11.84 -17.68 21.74
N ASP A 128 -12.64 -16.60 21.77
CA ASP A 128 -12.61 -15.49 20.80
C ASP A 128 -12.59 -15.99 19.34
N LEU A 129 -13.35 -17.05 19.09
CA LEU A 129 -13.61 -17.55 17.75
C LEU A 129 -15.04 -17.26 17.32
N ASP A 130 -15.76 -16.35 17.99
CA ASP A 130 -17.00 -15.79 17.47
C ASP A 130 -16.76 -14.60 16.52
N PHE A 131 -17.71 -14.35 15.62
CA PHE A 131 -17.82 -13.11 14.86
C PHE A 131 -19.30 -12.75 14.65
N ASP A 132 -19.57 -11.46 14.48
CA ASP A 132 -20.91 -11.01 14.12
C ASP A 132 -21.24 -11.43 12.68
N ALA A 133 -22.16 -12.40 12.57
CA ALA A 133 -22.75 -12.84 11.31
C ALA A 133 -24.24 -12.46 11.21
N SER A 134 -24.75 -11.58 12.07
CA SER A 134 -26.17 -11.25 12.18
C SER A 134 -26.82 -10.86 10.85
N GLY A 135 -26.12 -10.06 10.04
CA GLY A 135 -26.59 -9.63 8.72
C GLY A 135 -26.72 -10.73 7.65
N ALA A 136 -26.22 -11.95 7.90
CA ALA A 136 -26.30 -13.08 6.96
C ALA A 136 -26.88 -14.36 7.56
N LEU A 137 -26.68 -14.58 8.86
CA LEU A 137 -26.99 -15.82 9.60
C LEU A 137 -27.79 -15.57 10.90
N GLY A 138 -28.25 -14.33 11.14
CA GLY A 138 -29.16 -13.95 12.22
C GLY A 138 -28.52 -13.69 13.60
N ASN A 139 -27.40 -14.32 13.90
CA ASN A 139 -26.68 -14.19 15.17
C ASN A 139 -25.15 -14.28 14.99
N HIS A 140 -24.38 -14.07 16.07
CA HIS A 140 -22.94 -14.36 16.09
C HIS A 140 -22.67 -15.85 15.82
N ARG A 141 -21.58 -16.15 15.12
CA ARG A 141 -21.20 -17.51 14.69
C ARG A 141 -19.72 -17.78 14.89
N PHE A 142 -19.31 -19.05 14.82
CA PHE A 142 -17.90 -19.43 14.81
C PHE A 142 -17.19 -18.94 13.54
N LYS A 143 -16.06 -18.22 13.68
CA LYS A 143 -15.02 -18.09 12.66
C LYS A 143 -14.70 -19.50 12.16
N ARG A 144 -14.45 -19.69 10.85
CA ARG A 144 -13.98 -21.01 10.38
C ARG A 144 -12.57 -21.23 10.94
N PHE A 145 -12.36 -22.38 11.57
CA PHE A 145 -11.06 -22.74 12.12
C PHE A 145 -10.85 -24.26 12.14
N ALA A 146 -9.60 -24.68 12.30
CA ALA A 146 -9.20 -26.04 12.67
C ALA A 146 -8.11 -25.97 13.75
N ALA A 147 -8.14 -26.91 14.70
CA ALA A 147 -7.18 -27.00 15.78
C ALA A 147 -6.75 -28.46 15.99
N ILE A 148 -5.47 -28.67 16.27
CA ILE A 148 -4.91 -29.95 16.73
C ILE A 148 -4.78 -29.85 18.25
N LEU A 149 -5.40 -30.78 18.97
CA LEU A 149 -5.37 -30.85 20.43
C LEU A 149 -4.67 -32.13 20.89
N GLU A 150 -3.91 -32.04 21.98
CA GLU A 150 -3.38 -33.19 22.71
C GLU A 150 -3.69 -32.98 24.20
N ASP A 151 -4.45 -33.88 24.81
CA ASP A 151 -4.96 -33.77 26.19
C ASP A 151 -5.67 -32.41 26.46
N GLY A 152 -6.59 -32.03 25.57
CA GLY A 152 -7.31 -30.75 25.62
C GLY A 152 -6.44 -29.50 25.38
N LYS A 153 -5.13 -29.62 25.17
CA LYS A 153 -4.21 -28.51 24.93
C LYS A 153 -3.98 -28.29 23.44
N ILE A 154 -4.13 -27.06 22.97
CA ILE A 154 -3.97 -26.70 21.55
C ILE A 154 -2.49 -26.75 21.17
N LYS A 155 -2.15 -27.63 20.22
CA LYS A 155 -0.80 -27.78 19.66
C LYS A 155 -0.62 -26.99 18.37
N LYS A 156 -1.67 -26.86 17.56
CA LYS A 156 -1.74 -25.99 16.38
C LYS A 156 -3.13 -25.43 16.22
N LEU A 157 -3.23 -24.17 15.78
CA LEU A 157 -4.48 -23.47 15.51
C LEU A 157 -4.40 -22.80 14.13
N PHE A 158 -5.39 -23.06 13.30
CA PHE A 158 -5.57 -22.51 11.97
C PHE A 158 -6.92 -21.81 11.94
N VAL A 159 -6.94 -20.47 11.95
CA VAL A 159 -8.18 -19.69 11.82
C VAL A 159 -8.20 -19.11 10.41
N GLU A 160 -9.33 -19.19 9.70
CA GLU A 160 -9.46 -18.54 8.40
C GLU A 160 -9.27 -17.02 8.56
N PRO A 161 -8.44 -16.38 7.71
CA PRO A 161 -8.20 -14.95 7.82
C PRO A 161 -9.45 -14.12 7.49
N ASP A 162 -10.37 -14.64 6.68
CA ASP A 162 -11.68 -14.02 6.42
C ASP A 162 -12.84 -14.76 7.12
N THR A 163 -13.85 -13.97 7.51
CA THR A 163 -15.07 -14.48 8.15
C THR A 163 -16.22 -14.68 7.15
N THR A 164 -16.02 -14.26 5.91
CA THR A 164 -17.05 -14.14 4.86
C THR A 164 -16.68 -14.80 3.54
N GLY A 165 -15.42 -15.16 3.30
CA GLY A 165 -14.93 -15.63 1.99
C GLY A 165 -14.85 -14.56 0.90
N LEU A 166 -15.07 -13.28 1.22
CA LEU A 166 -15.22 -12.19 0.25
C LEU A 166 -13.94 -11.35 0.10
N ASN A 167 -13.42 -11.33 -1.13
CA ASN A 167 -12.13 -10.75 -1.50
C ASN A 167 -12.30 -9.70 -2.62
N VAL A 168 -11.32 -8.82 -2.75
CA VAL A 168 -11.16 -7.88 -3.88
C VAL A 168 -9.67 -7.77 -4.24
N THR A 169 -9.34 -7.60 -5.51
CA THR A 169 -7.98 -7.36 -6.01
C THR A 169 -8.01 -6.46 -7.24
N TYR A 170 -6.84 -5.97 -7.65
CA TYR A 170 -6.65 -5.11 -8.81
C TYR A 170 -5.38 -5.52 -9.59
N LEU A 171 -5.21 -5.02 -10.82
CA LEU A 171 -3.99 -5.21 -11.62
C LEU A 171 -3.18 -3.89 -11.67
N PRO A 172 -2.04 -3.80 -10.95
CA PRO A 172 -1.26 -2.58 -10.85
C PRO A 172 -0.52 -2.30 -12.17
N HIS A 173 -0.39 -1.02 -12.52
CA HIS A 173 0.30 -0.59 -13.71
C HIS A 173 0.99 0.77 -13.52
N SER A 174 1.69 1.25 -14.55
CA SER A 174 2.51 2.47 -14.51
C SER A 174 3.66 2.39 -13.49
N GLY A 175 4.33 3.52 -13.21
CA GLY A 175 5.39 3.60 -12.20
C GLY A 175 4.89 3.61 -10.76
N LEU A 176 5.80 3.38 -9.80
CA LEU A 176 5.51 3.18 -8.38
C LEU A 176 4.55 4.22 -7.76
N SER A 177 4.72 5.52 -8.05
CA SER A 177 3.83 6.54 -7.48
C SER A 177 2.38 6.48 -7.98
N ASN A 178 2.14 5.87 -9.14
CA ASN A 178 0.80 5.60 -9.65
C ASN A 178 0.24 4.33 -9.02
N GLN A 179 1.05 3.26 -8.91
CA GLN A 179 0.67 2.04 -8.19
C GLN A 179 0.34 2.30 -6.71
N ARG A 180 0.97 3.29 -6.07
CA ARG A 180 0.63 3.74 -4.71
C ARG A 180 -0.76 4.39 -4.64
N ILE A 181 -1.16 5.13 -5.68
CA ILE A 181 -2.53 5.67 -5.83
C ILE A 181 -3.53 4.52 -6.04
N GLU A 182 -3.17 3.50 -6.84
CA GLU A 182 -3.97 2.29 -6.99
C GLU A 182 -4.18 1.57 -5.65
N LEU A 183 -3.10 1.33 -4.90
CA LEU A 183 -3.16 0.74 -3.57
C LEU A 183 -4.04 1.56 -2.62
N ALA A 184 -3.92 2.88 -2.61
CA ALA A 184 -4.77 3.76 -1.79
C ALA A 184 -6.26 3.62 -2.14
N ASN A 185 -6.59 3.63 -3.44
CA ASN A 185 -7.95 3.45 -3.92
C ASN A 185 -8.49 2.04 -3.59
N ALA A 186 -7.65 1.01 -3.70
CA ALA A 186 -8.00 -0.38 -3.42
C ALA A 186 -8.23 -0.64 -1.92
N LEU A 187 -7.41 -0.06 -1.04
CA LEU A 187 -7.59 -0.10 0.43
C LEU A 187 -8.92 0.52 0.84
N LEU A 188 -9.21 1.72 0.29
CA LEU A 188 -10.46 2.42 0.55
C LEU A 188 -11.67 1.61 0.04
N LEU A 189 -11.61 1.09 -1.19
CA LEU A 189 -12.68 0.26 -1.75
C LEU A 189 -12.90 -1.02 -0.93
N ALA A 190 -11.83 -1.73 -0.56
CA ALA A 190 -11.95 -2.96 0.23
C ALA A 190 -12.60 -2.72 1.61
N ALA A 191 -12.23 -1.63 2.30
CA ALA A 191 -12.86 -1.20 3.54
C ALA A 191 -14.36 -0.89 3.36
N LEU A 192 -14.72 -0.08 2.34
CA LEU A 192 -16.11 0.26 2.00
C LEU A 192 -16.99 -0.96 1.70
N LEU A 193 -16.38 -2.02 1.17
CA LEU A 193 -17.05 -3.28 0.84
C LEU A 193 -16.98 -4.33 1.94
N LYS A 194 -16.21 -4.08 3.02
CA LYS A 194 -15.88 -5.06 4.08
C LYS A 194 -15.30 -6.36 3.51
N ARG A 195 -14.45 -6.24 2.48
CA ARG A 195 -13.77 -7.34 1.79
C ARG A 195 -12.29 -7.38 2.15
N THR A 196 -11.69 -8.56 2.13
CA THR A 196 -10.23 -8.71 2.20
C THR A 196 -9.62 -8.16 0.91
N LEU A 197 -8.69 -7.20 1.02
CA LEU A 197 -7.90 -6.74 -0.11
C LEU A 197 -6.75 -7.71 -0.36
N ILE A 198 -6.68 -8.24 -1.57
CA ILE A 198 -5.53 -9.00 -2.05
C ILE A 198 -4.61 -8.01 -2.77
N ILE A 199 -3.38 -7.90 -2.28
CA ILE A 199 -2.43 -6.84 -2.66
C ILE A 199 -1.28 -7.45 -3.47
N PRO A 200 -1.18 -7.17 -4.78
CA PRO A 200 0.00 -7.48 -5.58
C PRO A 200 1.19 -6.62 -5.16
N PRO A 201 2.45 -7.08 -5.38
CA PRO A 201 3.63 -6.38 -4.89
C PRO A 201 3.90 -5.09 -5.68
N ALA A 202 4.72 -4.20 -5.13
CA ALA A 202 5.11 -2.97 -5.79
C ALA A 202 6.13 -3.27 -6.90
N PHE A 203 5.84 -2.82 -8.13
CA PHE A 203 6.71 -3.03 -9.28
C PHE A 203 7.59 -1.80 -9.56
N LEU A 204 8.87 -2.05 -9.82
CA LEU A 204 9.93 -1.08 -10.04
C LEU A 204 10.60 -1.28 -11.40
N GLY A 205 11.20 -0.21 -11.92
CA GLY A 205 11.93 -0.22 -13.19
C GLY A 205 11.05 0.16 -14.38
N ASN A 206 11.15 -0.57 -15.49
CA ASN A 206 10.36 -0.32 -16.69
C ASN A 206 8.87 -0.49 -16.38
N VAL A 207 8.12 0.58 -16.63
CA VAL A 207 6.70 0.64 -16.29
C VAL A 207 5.88 -0.27 -17.20
N ALA A 208 5.09 -1.17 -16.61
CA ALA A 208 3.99 -1.80 -17.33
C ALA A 208 2.98 -0.71 -17.68
N GLY A 209 2.97 -0.25 -18.93
CA GLY A 209 1.98 0.73 -19.40
C GLY A 209 0.55 0.23 -19.18
N TRP A 210 -0.43 1.13 -19.13
CA TRP A 210 -1.81 0.68 -19.12
C TRP A 210 -2.12 -0.09 -20.41
N MET A 211 -2.75 -1.25 -20.26
CA MET A 211 -3.15 -2.17 -21.30
C MET A 211 -4.54 -2.73 -20.96
N GLN A 212 -5.21 -3.33 -21.93
CA GLN A 212 -6.44 -4.08 -21.65
C GLN A 212 -6.17 -5.21 -20.64
N MET A 213 -7.18 -5.52 -19.84
CA MET A 213 -7.06 -6.37 -18.66
C MET A 213 -6.35 -7.70 -18.91
N ASP A 214 -6.73 -8.42 -19.98
CA ASP A 214 -6.14 -9.72 -20.32
C ASP A 214 -4.66 -9.62 -20.73
N GLN A 215 -4.29 -8.53 -21.41
CA GLN A 215 -2.90 -8.26 -21.81
C GLN A 215 -2.03 -7.90 -20.62
N LEU A 216 -2.55 -7.05 -19.72
CA LEU A 216 -1.89 -6.71 -18.46
C LEU A 216 -1.73 -7.96 -17.58
N LEU A 217 -2.76 -8.80 -17.50
CA LEU A 217 -2.72 -10.06 -16.76
C LEU A 217 -1.71 -11.06 -17.35
N ASP A 218 -1.64 -11.28 -18.67
CA ASP A 218 -0.60 -12.13 -19.27
C ASP A 218 0.80 -11.57 -18.97
N HIS A 219 0.99 -10.26 -19.12
CA HIS A 219 2.27 -9.59 -18.92
C HIS A 219 2.75 -9.72 -17.46
N LEU A 220 1.90 -9.38 -16.48
CA LEU A 220 2.22 -9.49 -15.07
C LEU A 220 2.35 -10.95 -14.60
N SER A 221 1.51 -11.85 -15.11
CA SER A 221 1.64 -13.30 -14.85
C SER A 221 2.96 -13.83 -15.39
N TRP A 222 3.39 -13.40 -16.59
CA TRP A 222 4.69 -13.75 -17.14
C TRP A 222 5.85 -13.18 -16.29
N LEU A 223 5.79 -11.93 -15.83
CA LEU A 223 6.85 -11.34 -15.00
C LEU A 223 6.95 -11.96 -13.60
N THR A 224 5.83 -12.35 -12.99
CA THR A 224 5.77 -12.72 -11.56
C THR A 224 5.69 -14.22 -11.28
N THR A 225 5.29 -15.05 -12.26
CA THR A 225 5.27 -16.52 -12.06
C THR A 225 6.70 -17.06 -11.91
N PRO A 226 7.02 -17.83 -10.84
CA PRO A 226 8.34 -18.42 -10.66
C PRO A 226 8.82 -19.24 -11.87
N LYS A 227 10.02 -18.92 -12.37
CA LYS A 227 10.72 -19.65 -13.44
C LYS A 227 12.21 -19.33 -13.42
N ASP A 228 13.02 -20.20 -14.02
CA ASP A 228 14.44 -19.94 -14.24
C ASP A 228 14.59 -18.94 -15.40
N PHE A 229 14.63 -17.65 -15.07
CA PHE A 229 14.82 -16.59 -16.06
C PHE A 229 16.23 -16.58 -16.64
N ASP A 230 17.25 -17.11 -15.95
CA ASP A 230 18.61 -17.17 -16.49
C ASP A 230 18.69 -18.22 -17.61
N LEU A 231 18.01 -19.36 -17.46
CA LEU A 231 17.84 -20.36 -18.52
C LEU A 231 16.94 -19.85 -19.68
N ILE A 232 15.92 -19.05 -19.38
CA ILE A 232 14.96 -18.55 -20.37
C ILE A 232 15.49 -17.34 -21.15
N CYS A 233 16.31 -16.48 -20.54
CA CYS A 233 16.75 -15.22 -21.13
C CYS A 233 18.14 -15.30 -21.78
N GLN A 234 18.31 -16.33 -22.60
CA GLN A 234 19.50 -16.53 -23.42
C GLN A 234 19.52 -15.60 -24.66
N PRO A 235 20.70 -15.33 -25.25
CA PRO A 235 20.81 -14.60 -26.51
C PRO A 235 19.99 -15.26 -27.64
N PRO A 236 19.45 -14.48 -28.59
CA PRO A 236 18.64 -15.04 -29.68
C PRO A 236 19.50 -15.91 -30.61
N THR A 237 18.94 -17.05 -31.02
CA THR A 237 19.59 -18.01 -31.93
C THR A 237 19.32 -17.60 -33.38
N PRO A 238 20.35 -17.36 -34.21
CA PRO A 238 20.17 -17.02 -35.62
C PRO A 238 19.31 -18.04 -36.37
N GLY A 239 18.26 -17.57 -37.02
CA GLY A 239 17.31 -18.41 -37.77
C GLY A 239 16.10 -18.92 -36.97
N ASP A 240 16.11 -18.87 -35.63
CA ASP A 240 14.94 -19.18 -34.81
C ASP A 240 14.17 -17.92 -34.41
N LEU A 241 13.04 -17.66 -35.08
CA LEU A 241 12.15 -16.54 -34.80
C LEU A 241 11.63 -16.53 -33.35
N HIS A 242 11.46 -17.70 -32.71
CA HIS A 242 10.96 -17.78 -31.34
C HIS A 242 11.93 -17.10 -30.36
N SER A 243 13.23 -17.41 -30.45
CA SER A 243 14.26 -16.79 -29.62
C SER A 243 14.30 -15.25 -29.70
N TYR A 244 14.01 -14.64 -30.86
CA TYR A 244 13.90 -13.17 -31.00
C TYR A 244 12.66 -12.61 -30.29
N THR A 245 11.52 -13.31 -30.33
CA THR A 245 10.32 -12.90 -29.57
C THR A 245 10.50 -13.07 -28.07
N GLN A 246 11.21 -14.12 -27.64
CA GLN A 246 11.56 -14.40 -26.25
C GLN A 246 12.51 -13.34 -25.69
N ARG A 247 13.51 -12.90 -26.47
CA ARG A 247 14.41 -11.78 -26.13
C ARG A 247 13.63 -10.50 -25.74
N SER A 248 12.56 -10.17 -26.46
CA SER A 248 11.74 -8.97 -26.17
C SER A 248 11.06 -9.06 -24.79
N ARG A 249 10.48 -10.21 -24.44
CA ARG A 249 9.95 -10.42 -23.08
C ARG A 249 11.06 -10.38 -22.03
N CYS A 250 12.22 -10.97 -22.31
CA CYS A 250 13.37 -10.97 -21.41
C CYS A 250 13.96 -9.58 -21.13
N ASP A 251 13.99 -8.68 -22.10
CA ASP A 251 14.38 -7.28 -21.87
C ASP A 251 13.50 -6.61 -20.80
N ALA A 252 12.18 -6.86 -20.85
CA ALA A 252 11.26 -6.40 -19.81
C ALA A 252 11.59 -7.01 -18.44
N TYR A 253 11.94 -8.30 -18.36
CA TYR A 253 12.39 -8.92 -17.10
C TYR A 253 13.68 -8.29 -16.56
N HIS A 254 14.69 -8.04 -17.40
CA HIS A 254 15.94 -7.42 -16.95
C HIS A 254 15.70 -6.04 -16.35
N HIS A 255 14.79 -5.25 -16.93
CA HIS A 255 14.40 -3.94 -16.43
C HIS A 255 13.24 -3.94 -15.41
N PHE A 256 12.78 -5.10 -14.94
CA PHE A 256 11.70 -5.24 -13.96
C PHE A 256 12.21 -5.71 -12.60
N ALA A 257 11.72 -5.11 -11.52
CA ALA A 257 11.90 -5.64 -10.17
C ALA A 257 10.61 -5.50 -9.35
N ALA A 258 10.52 -6.24 -8.24
CA ALA A 258 9.40 -6.14 -7.32
C ALA A 258 9.89 -6.07 -5.87
N ILE A 259 9.13 -5.35 -5.04
CA ILE A 259 9.36 -5.20 -3.61
C ILE A 259 8.03 -5.35 -2.85
N PRO A 260 8.00 -6.03 -1.68
CA PRO A 260 6.81 -6.04 -0.83
C PRO A 260 6.46 -4.62 -0.37
N TRP A 261 5.18 -4.24 -0.46
CA TRP A 261 4.72 -2.94 0.04
C TRP A 261 5.04 -2.71 1.52
N THR A 262 5.13 -3.77 2.33
CA THR A 262 5.51 -3.72 3.75
C THR A 262 6.97 -3.30 4.00
N GLN A 263 7.85 -3.38 2.99
CA GLN A 263 9.19 -2.77 3.07
C GLN A 263 9.16 -1.27 2.77
N LEU A 264 8.06 -0.76 2.19
CA LEU A 264 7.90 0.65 1.83
C LEU A 264 7.00 1.40 2.83
N HIS A 265 5.99 0.75 3.41
CA HIS A 265 4.92 1.38 4.20
C HIS A 265 4.60 0.58 5.47
N ASP A 266 4.01 1.23 6.49
CA ASP A 266 3.54 0.58 7.71
C ASP A 266 2.00 0.47 7.74
N PHE A 267 1.49 -0.74 7.56
CA PHE A 267 0.05 -1.00 7.44
C PHE A 267 -0.67 -1.23 8.78
N SER A 268 0.03 -1.24 9.91
CA SER A 268 -0.53 -1.58 11.23
C SER A 268 -1.77 -0.75 11.59
N MET A 269 -1.76 0.54 11.26
CA MET A 269 -2.87 1.48 11.51
C MET A 269 -4.14 1.18 10.69
N LEU A 270 -4.05 0.39 9.61
CA LEU A 270 -5.18 0.02 8.76
C LEU A 270 -5.79 -1.34 9.08
N GLU A 271 -5.13 -2.20 9.87
CA GLU A 271 -5.64 -3.51 10.25
C GLU A 271 -7.07 -3.51 10.85
N PRO A 272 -7.50 -2.51 11.65
CA PRO A 272 -8.88 -2.43 12.14
C PRO A 272 -9.93 -2.13 11.06
N PHE A 273 -9.53 -1.58 9.91
CA PHE A 273 -10.41 -1.06 8.87
C PHE A 273 -10.48 -1.95 7.62
N VAL A 274 -9.37 -2.61 7.28
CA VAL A 274 -9.26 -3.46 6.08
C VAL A 274 -8.36 -4.65 6.34
N LYS A 275 -8.84 -5.85 6.01
CA LYS A 275 -8.02 -7.06 6.00
C LYS A 275 -7.19 -7.09 4.73
N MET A 276 -5.89 -7.36 4.86
CA MET A 276 -4.92 -7.29 3.76
C MET A 276 -4.22 -8.65 3.58
N ARG A 277 -4.18 -9.15 2.35
CA ARG A 277 -3.46 -10.37 1.95
C ARG A 277 -2.48 -10.04 0.82
N PHE A 278 -1.21 -9.88 1.16
CA PHE A 278 -0.16 -9.68 0.16
C PHE A 278 0.08 -10.97 -0.63
N ILE A 279 0.30 -10.86 -1.94
CA ILE A 279 0.66 -11.96 -2.83
C ILE A 279 1.98 -11.67 -3.55
N ASP A 280 2.67 -12.73 -3.98
CA ASP A 280 3.88 -12.65 -4.80
C ASP A 280 3.56 -12.69 -6.30
N THR A 281 2.60 -13.51 -6.71
CA THR A 281 2.36 -13.89 -8.11
C THR A 281 1.04 -13.31 -8.60
N VAL A 282 1.09 -12.44 -9.61
CA VAL A 282 -0.08 -11.85 -10.25
C VAL A 282 -0.58 -12.79 -11.35
N SER A 283 -1.27 -13.87 -10.96
CA SER A 283 -1.82 -14.85 -11.89
C SER A 283 -3.22 -15.26 -11.47
N PHE A 284 -4.21 -15.07 -12.35
CA PHE A 284 -5.61 -15.37 -12.06
C PHE A 284 -5.83 -16.86 -11.72
N LYS A 285 -5.16 -17.78 -12.42
CA LYS A 285 -5.23 -19.22 -12.13
C LYS A 285 -4.69 -19.57 -10.73
N LYS A 286 -3.58 -18.95 -10.31
CA LYS A 286 -3.03 -19.13 -8.97
C LYS A 286 -3.95 -18.51 -7.91
N LEU A 287 -4.51 -17.33 -8.19
CA LEU A 287 -5.47 -16.68 -7.31
C LEU A 287 -6.75 -17.53 -7.11
N GLN A 288 -7.26 -18.12 -8.19
CA GLN A 288 -8.40 -19.05 -8.15
C GLN A 288 -8.11 -20.28 -7.29
N HIS A 289 -6.95 -20.91 -7.49
CA HIS A 289 -6.47 -22.02 -6.69
C HIS A 289 -6.31 -21.65 -5.19
N ASP A 290 -5.61 -20.55 -4.90
CA ASP A 290 -5.24 -20.10 -3.55
C ASP A 290 -6.40 -19.50 -2.73
N LEU A 291 -7.57 -19.32 -3.35
CA LEU A 291 -8.85 -18.95 -2.73
C LEU A 291 -9.90 -20.06 -2.83
N ASN A 292 -9.61 -21.15 -3.56
CA ASN A 292 -10.55 -22.20 -3.94
C ASN A 292 -11.87 -21.61 -4.50
N ILE A 293 -11.75 -20.85 -5.59
CA ILE A 293 -12.84 -20.21 -6.34
C ILE A 293 -12.78 -20.58 -7.82
N HIS A 294 -13.92 -20.53 -8.50
CA HIS A 294 -14.05 -20.76 -9.94
C HIS A 294 -14.48 -19.46 -10.66
N ASP A 295 -14.67 -19.51 -11.98
CA ASP A 295 -15.11 -18.34 -12.76
C ASP A 295 -16.45 -17.79 -12.26
N ASN A 296 -17.41 -18.68 -11.93
CA ASN A 296 -18.73 -18.30 -11.38
C ASN A 296 -18.67 -17.67 -9.98
N ASP A 297 -17.56 -17.82 -9.25
CA ASP A 297 -17.33 -17.18 -7.96
C ASP A 297 -16.72 -15.76 -8.10
N THR A 298 -16.41 -15.32 -9.33
CA THR A 298 -15.63 -14.12 -9.59
C THR A 298 -16.39 -13.10 -10.43
N PHE A 299 -16.49 -11.86 -9.95
CA PHE A 299 -16.85 -10.71 -10.77
C PHE A 299 -15.56 -10.08 -11.34
N VAL A 300 -15.42 -10.09 -12.67
CA VAL A 300 -14.31 -9.41 -13.35
C VAL A 300 -14.79 -8.05 -13.87
N HIS A 301 -14.08 -6.97 -13.50
CA HIS A 301 -14.33 -5.65 -14.06
C HIS A 301 -13.27 -5.29 -15.09
N TYR A 302 -13.67 -5.33 -16.37
CA TYR A 302 -12.83 -4.96 -17.50
C TYR A 302 -12.86 -3.45 -17.71
N ASP A 303 -11.71 -2.80 -17.59
CA ASP A 303 -11.50 -1.42 -18.02
C ASP A 303 -11.29 -1.37 -19.54
N GLU A 304 -12.15 -0.68 -20.27
CA GLU A 304 -11.97 -0.42 -21.71
C GLU A 304 -10.90 0.66 -21.97
N HIS A 305 -10.68 1.54 -21.00
CA HIS A 305 -9.80 2.70 -21.04
C HIS A 305 -9.10 2.93 -19.69
N LEU A 306 -7.92 3.57 -19.67
CA LEU A 306 -7.16 3.94 -18.47
C LEU A 306 -8.00 4.60 -17.35
N TYR A 307 -9.02 5.34 -17.76
CA TYR A 307 -9.91 6.11 -16.89
C TYR A 307 -11.37 5.68 -17.11
N ASP A 308 -11.67 4.39 -17.19
CA ASP A 308 -13.00 3.90 -17.56
C ASP A 308 -14.08 4.31 -16.54
N TRP A 309 -14.02 3.85 -15.29
CA TRP A 309 -15.09 4.07 -14.30
C TRP A 309 -14.65 4.91 -13.11
N ARG A 310 -15.48 5.79 -12.54
CA ARG A 310 -15.21 6.53 -11.28
C ARG A 310 -16.26 6.19 -10.22
N LEU A 311 -15.87 6.15 -8.95
CA LEU A 311 -16.81 5.95 -7.84
C LEU A 311 -17.15 7.28 -7.20
N TYR A 312 -18.45 7.61 -7.17
CA TYR A 312 -19.02 8.76 -6.48
C TYR A 312 -19.91 8.30 -5.33
N GLU A 313 -19.64 8.82 -4.13
CA GLU A 313 -20.49 8.62 -2.97
C GLU A 313 -21.70 9.55 -2.95
N ASP A 314 -21.55 10.81 -3.39
CA ASP A 314 -22.69 11.70 -3.60
C ASP A 314 -23.48 11.26 -4.83
N ILE A 315 -24.71 10.81 -4.59
CA ILE A 315 -25.61 10.28 -5.61
C ILE A 315 -26.21 11.41 -6.45
N ASP A 316 -26.39 12.61 -5.89
CA ASP A 316 -27.02 13.73 -6.59
C ASP A 316 -25.97 14.52 -7.39
N GLU A 317 -24.73 14.64 -6.90
CA GLU A 317 -23.57 15.03 -7.72
C GLU A 317 -23.39 14.07 -8.91
N ALA A 318 -23.39 12.75 -8.65
CA ALA A 318 -23.26 11.74 -9.71
C ALA A 318 -24.36 11.85 -10.76
N LYS A 319 -25.63 12.04 -10.37
CA LYS A 319 -26.73 12.28 -11.31
C LYS A 319 -26.53 13.58 -12.11
N SER A 320 -26.13 14.66 -11.45
CA SER A 320 -25.89 15.96 -12.08
C SER A 320 -24.82 15.87 -13.18
N ILE A 321 -23.70 15.18 -12.89
CA ILE A 321 -22.62 14.96 -13.86
C ILE A 321 -23.09 14.13 -15.07
N LEU A 322 -23.90 13.08 -14.83
CA LEU A 322 -24.47 12.25 -15.90
C LEU A 322 -25.51 13.01 -16.75
N GLN A 323 -26.33 13.87 -16.14
CA GLN A 323 -27.35 14.66 -16.84
C GLN A 323 -26.74 15.80 -17.67
N ASN A 324 -25.72 16.47 -17.15
CA ASN A 324 -25.08 17.61 -17.80
C ASN A 324 -24.05 17.21 -18.88
N GLY A 325 -23.86 15.91 -19.16
CA GLY A 325 -22.87 15.42 -20.13
C GLY A 325 -21.42 15.76 -19.77
N SER A 326 -21.15 16.04 -18.48
CA SER A 326 -19.88 16.56 -17.98
C SER A 326 -18.98 15.49 -17.35
N ASN A 327 -19.27 14.20 -17.56
CA ASN A 327 -18.49 13.09 -17.01
C ASN A 327 -17.03 13.07 -17.52
N PHE A 328 -16.85 13.53 -18.76
CA PHE A 328 -15.54 13.84 -19.29
C PHE A 328 -14.95 15.11 -18.58
N VAL A 329 -13.90 14.98 -17.72
CA VAL A 329 -12.85 16.01 -17.38
C VAL A 329 -11.35 15.50 -17.33
N ASP A 330 -10.43 16.01 -18.18
CA ASP A 330 -9.01 15.66 -18.54
C ASP A 330 -7.88 16.55 -18.01
N SER A 331 -6.79 15.89 -17.63
CA SER A 331 -5.47 16.42 -17.24
C SER A 331 -4.80 17.48 -18.14
N PHE A 332 -5.20 17.63 -19.42
CA PHE A 332 -4.62 18.65 -20.32
C PHE A 332 -5.66 19.56 -21.01
N THR A 333 -6.89 19.10 -21.27
CA THR A 333 -7.99 19.89 -21.87
C THR A 333 -9.39 19.64 -21.24
N ASP A 334 -9.44 19.10 -20.03
CA ASP A 334 -10.68 18.94 -19.25
C ASP A 334 -11.82 18.09 -19.93
N ARG A 335 -11.50 16.92 -20.56
CA ARG A 335 -12.39 15.75 -20.90
C ARG A 335 -11.90 14.23 -20.64
N LYS A 336 -12.23 13.51 -19.51
CA LYS A 336 -12.01 12.04 -19.15
C LYS A 336 -13.24 11.11 -18.78
N PHE A 337 -13.46 10.76 -17.48
CA PHE A 337 -13.97 9.44 -17.02
C PHE A 337 -15.31 9.01 -17.64
N TYR A 338 -15.45 7.75 -18.03
CA TYR A 338 -16.55 7.31 -18.91
C TYR A 338 -17.79 6.79 -18.15
N LYS A 339 -17.60 5.99 -17.10
CA LYS A 339 -18.65 5.32 -16.30
C LYS A 339 -18.66 5.90 -14.87
N ILE A 340 -19.84 6.07 -14.26
CA ILE A 340 -19.95 6.38 -12.82
C ILE A 340 -20.61 5.20 -12.10
N PHE A 341 -20.00 4.79 -10.99
CA PHE A 341 -20.57 3.84 -10.03
C PHE A 341 -20.74 4.51 -8.66
N THR A 342 -21.70 4.00 -7.89
CA THR A 342 -21.86 4.36 -6.47
C THR A 342 -21.31 3.23 -5.59
N PRO A 343 -21.03 3.46 -4.28
CA PRO A 343 -20.67 2.38 -3.35
C PRO A 343 -21.66 1.21 -3.41
N LEU A 344 -22.96 1.51 -3.56
CA LEU A 344 -24.03 0.50 -3.63
C LEU A 344 -23.92 -0.43 -4.85
N HIS A 345 -23.33 0.01 -5.97
CA HIS A 345 -23.08 -0.87 -7.13
C HIS A 345 -22.18 -2.04 -6.73
N TRP A 346 -21.10 -1.72 -6.03
CA TRP A 346 -20.07 -2.67 -5.62
C TRP A 346 -20.49 -3.48 -4.38
N GLN A 347 -21.20 -2.87 -3.43
CA GLN A 347 -21.72 -3.55 -2.24
C GLN A 347 -22.79 -4.61 -2.55
N LYS A 348 -23.50 -4.48 -3.67
CA LYS A 348 -24.47 -5.50 -4.14
C LYS A 348 -23.83 -6.75 -4.72
N ARG A 349 -22.51 -6.77 -4.93
CA ARG A 349 -21.78 -7.92 -5.46
C ARG A 349 -21.65 -9.01 -4.41
N THR A 350 -22.20 -10.18 -4.71
CA THR A 350 -22.18 -11.39 -3.86
C THR A 350 -21.04 -12.34 -4.21
N GLU A 351 -20.39 -12.12 -5.37
CA GLU A 351 -19.27 -12.88 -5.89
C GLU A 351 -18.10 -12.91 -4.87
N ARG A 352 -17.47 -14.07 -4.68
CA ARG A 352 -16.40 -14.27 -3.67
C ARG A 352 -15.14 -13.47 -3.97
N LEU A 353 -14.84 -13.20 -5.25
CA LEU A 353 -13.77 -12.32 -5.66
C LEU A 353 -14.31 -11.20 -6.57
N LEU A 354 -13.92 -9.95 -6.28
CA LEU A 354 -13.96 -8.87 -7.25
C LEU A 354 -12.56 -8.70 -7.85
N HIS A 355 -12.40 -9.04 -9.13
CA HIS A 355 -11.13 -8.94 -9.85
C HIS A 355 -11.19 -7.71 -10.76
N LEU A 356 -10.56 -6.63 -10.33
CA LEU A 356 -10.57 -5.35 -11.04
C LEU A 356 -9.33 -5.24 -11.96
N GLY A 357 -9.45 -4.46 -13.03
CA GLY A 357 -8.28 -4.01 -13.80
C GLY A 357 -7.49 -2.94 -13.06
N GLY A 358 -7.16 -1.84 -13.74
CA GLY A 358 -6.36 -0.74 -13.19
C GLY A 358 -7.22 0.20 -12.35
N ILE A 359 -6.93 0.35 -11.07
CA ILE A 359 -7.68 1.24 -10.17
C ILE A 359 -6.98 2.61 -10.03
N PHE A 360 -6.31 3.05 -11.09
CA PHE A 360 -5.50 4.26 -11.10
C PHE A 360 -6.33 5.53 -11.26
N GLY A 361 -5.92 6.59 -10.56
CA GLY A 361 -6.42 7.94 -10.68
C GLY A 361 -6.60 8.60 -9.31
N SER A 362 -5.98 9.77 -9.11
CA SER A 362 -6.06 10.53 -7.85
C SER A 362 -7.49 10.96 -7.49
N THR A 363 -8.38 10.95 -8.47
CA THR A 363 -9.79 11.30 -8.37
C THR A 363 -10.71 10.08 -8.54
N ARG A 364 -10.20 8.84 -8.41
CA ARG A 364 -11.02 7.64 -8.64
C ARG A 364 -12.14 7.46 -7.62
N MET A 365 -11.87 7.85 -6.38
CA MET A 365 -12.72 7.61 -5.22
C MET A 365 -13.20 8.96 -4.65
N ASN A 366 -14.40 9.37 -5.03
CA ASN A 366 -15.04 10.59 -4.51
C ASN A 366 -15.86 10.28 -3.27
N MET A 367 -15.21 10.42 -2.11
CA MET A 367 -15.86 10.31 -0.79
C MET A 367 -16.42 11.66 -0.36
N VAL A 368 -17.61 11.67 0.21
CA VAL A 368 -18.20 12.88 0.82
C VAL A 368 -18.57 12.68 2.28
N LYS A 369 -18.70 11.43 2.75
CA LYS A 369 -18.99 11.17 4.16
C LYS A 369 -17.75 11.37 5.04
N PRO A 370 -17.88 12.00 6.22
CA PRO A 370 -16.75 12.28 7.11
C PRO A 370 -15.91 11.05 7.46
N GLU A 371 -16.54 9.90 7.73
CA GLU A 371 -15.87 8.66 8.08
C GLU A 371 -15.01 8.10 6.93
N HIS A 372 -15.41 8.30 5.68
CA HIS A 372 -14.67 7.84 4.50
C HIS A 372 -13.55 8.82 4.13
N ILE A 373 -13.75 10.12 4.33
CA ILE A 373 -12.69 11.13 4.19
C ILE A 373 -11.60 10.91 5.24
N GLN A 374 -11.97 10.64 6.50
CA GLN A 374 -11.03 10.29 7.57
C GLN A 374 -10.25 9.01 7.24
N LEU A 375 -10.92 7.97 6.72
CA LEU A 375 -10.25 6.75 6.27
C LEU A 375 -9.30 7.01 5.09
N GLN A 376 -9.69 7.85 4.13
CA GLN A 376 -8.82 8.23 3.01
C GLN A 376 -7.56 8.99 3.48
N GLN A 377 -7.70 9.85 4.50
CA GLN A 377 -6.56 10.52 5.14
C GLN A 377 -5.66 9.54 5.90
N LEU A 378 -6.23 8.56 6.61
CA LEU A 378 -5.49 7.51 7.30
C LEU A 378 -4.74 6.59 6.32
N ILE A 379 -5.35 6.26 5.17
CA ILE A 379 -4.69 5.51 4.10
C ILE A 379 -3.54 6.33 3.50
N ALA A 380 -3.74 7.64 3.27
CA ALA A 380 -2.67 8.51 2.76
C ALA A 380 -1.47 8.56 3.71
N SER A 381 -1.70 8.68 5.03
CA SER A 381 -0.62 8.71 6.02
C SER A 381 0.07 7.35 6.23
N THR A 382 -0.69 6.25 6.11
CA THR A 382 -0.16 4.87 6.09
C THR A 382 0.79 4.66 4.91
N LEU A 383 0.53 5.30 3.77
CA LEU A 383 1.34 5.23 2.55
C LEU A 383 2.45 6.30 2.47
N HIS A 384 2.86 6.87 3.61
CA HIS A 384 4.16 7.51 3.72
C HIS A 384 5.28 6.46 3.70
N TYR A 385 6.46 6.79 3.16
CA TYR A 385 7.58 5.84 3.13
C TYR A 385 8.23 5.65 4.50
N ARG A 386 8.57 4.40 4.84
CA ARG A 386 9.23 4.01 6.09
C ARG A 386 10.65 4.55 6.19
N LEU A 387 10.93 5.30 7.26
CA LEU A 387 12.27 5.82 7.57
C LEU A 387 13.15 4.84 8.36
N ASP A 388 12.59 3.74 8.89
CA ASP A 388 13.28 2.69 9.67
C ASP A 388 13.76 1.51 8.80
N THR A 389 14.01 1.76 7.52
CA THR A 389 14.43 0.78 6.51
C THR A 389 15.77 1.19 5.90
N PRO A 390 16.48 0.34 5.14
CA PRO A 390 17.71 0.76 4.47
C PRO A 390 17.50 1.90 3.46
N LEU A 391 16.30 2.00 2.88
CA LEU A 391 15.87 3.16 2.09
C LEU A 391 15.79 4.43 2.94
N GLY A 392 15.18 4.35 4.13
CA GLY A 392 15.15 5.44 5.11
C GLY A 392 16.52 5.83 5.64
N GLU A 393 17.38 4.85 5.93
CA GLU A 393 18.77 4.99 6.39
C GLU A 393 19.60 5.77 5.34
N THR A 394 19.43 5.43 4.05
CA THR A 394 20.00 6.16 2.90
C THR A 394 19.53 7.62 2.88
N VAL A 395 18.21 7.84 2.91
CA VAL A 395 17.62 9.19 2.86
C VAL A 395 18.07 10.04 4.05
N ALA A 396 18.12 9.48 5.26
CA ALA A 396 18.58 10.18 6.45
C ALA A 396 20.07 10.58 6.34
N GLY A 397 20.92 9.71 5.80
CA GLY A 397 22.33 10.01 5.54
C GLY A 397 22.51 11.18 4.56
N ILE A 398 21.74 11.19 3.46
CA ILE A 398 21.77 12.28 2.47
C ILE A 398 21.21 13.58 3.07
N VAL A 399 20.07 13.53 3.77
CA VAL A 399 19.48 14.71 4.42
C VAL A 399 20.44 15.31 5.45
N GLN A 400 21.17 14.48 6.21
CA GLN A 400 22.19 14.96 7.14
C GLN A 400 23.41 15.57 6.42
N HIS A 401 23.80 15.02 5.26
CA HIS A 401 24.84 15.57 4.40
C HIS A 401 24.45 16.95 3.81
N LEU A 402 23.17 17.19 3.55
CA LEU A 402 22.60 18.49 3.13
C LEU A 402 22.46 19.51 4.30
N GLY A 403 22.99 19.19 5.48
CA GLY A 403 22.93 20.02 6.70
C GLY A 403 21.82 19.65 7.68
N GLY A 404 20.97 18.68 7.35
CA GLY A 404 19.85 18.22 8.17
C GLY A 404 18.46 18.45 7.55
N LYS A 405 17.44 18.05 8.30
CA LYS A 405 16.04 18.28 7.95
C LYS A 405 15.73 19.77 7.98
N ALA A 406 15.03 20.29 6.97
CA ALA A 406 14.69 21.70 6.80
C ALA A 406 15.89 22.68 6.76
N SER A 407 17.12 22.21 6.48
CA SER A 407 18.30 23.07 6.33
C SER A 407 18.66 23.46 4.88
N PHE A 408 17.84 23.04 3.92
CA PHE A 408 18.03 23.26 2.49
C PHE A 408 16.68 23.48 1.81
N ASN A 409 16.67 24.03 0.60
CA ASN A 409 15.49 24.10 -0.27
C ASN A 409 15.56 22.99 -1.32
N ALA A 410 14.44 22.57 -1.89
CA ALA A 410 14.48 21.61 -2.98
C ALA A 410 13.56 21.95 -4.16
N ILE A 411 13.91 21.40 -5.31
CA ILE A 411 13.09 21.41 -6.52
C ILE A 411 12.88 19.98 -6.98
N HIS A 412 11.68 19.67 -7.45
CA HIS A 412 11.44 18.47 -8.25
C HIS A 412 11.18 18.85 -9.71
N PHE A 413 12.19 18.69 -10.55
CA PHE A 413 12.19 19.05 -11.97
C PHE A 413 12.07 17.79 -12.85
N ARG A 414 10.89 17.58 -13.42
CA ARG A 414 10.61 16.40 -14.27
C ARG A 414 10.73 16.77 -15.75
N LEU A 415 11.53 16.01 -16.48
CA LEU A 415 11.86 16.18 -17.89
C LEU A 415 11.79 14.88 -18.71
N GLY A 416 11.54 13.71 -18.12
CA GLY A 416 11.57 12.43 -18.83
C GLY A 416 10.51 12.29 -19.92
N ASP A 417 9.24 12.55 -19.59
CA ASP A 417 8.10 12.32 -20.49
C ASP A 417 7.85 13.51 -21.44
N LEU A 418 7.38 13.21 -22.67
CA LEU A 418 7.11 14.22 -23.71
C LEU A 418 6.27 15.43 -23.25
N PRO A 419 5.19 15.30 -22.44
CA PRO A 419 4.43 16.45 -21.97
C PRO A 419 5.24 17.39 -21.07
N PHE A 420 6.14 16.88 -20.24
CA PHE A 420 6.95 17.70 -19.35
C PHE A 420 8.09 18.40 -20.09
N LYS A 421 8.68 17.74 -21.10
CA LYS A 421 9.68 18.37 -22.00
C LYS A 421 9.16 19.62 -22.70
N LYS A 422 7.86 19.65 -23.05
CA LYS A 422 7.23 20.79 -23.70
C LYS A 422 7.22 22.05 -22.83
N TYR A 423 7.06 21.90 -21.52
CA TYR A 423 6.97 23.00 -20.54
C TYR A 423 8.26 23.15 -19.71
N ALA A 424 9.38 22.61 -20.19
CA ALA A 424 10.62 22.53 -19.43
C ALA A 424 11.17 23.90 -19.05
N ILE A 425 11.14 24.85 -19.99
CA ILE A 425 11.69 26.20 -19.83
C ILE A 425 10.78 27.04 -18.93
N GLU A 426 9.47 26.96 -19.14
CA GLU A 426 8.48 27.68 -18.33
C GLU A 426 8.51 27.21 -16.86
N ASN A 427 8.66 25.91 -16.62
CA ASN A 427 8.84 25.37 -15.28
C ASN A 427 10.16 25.83 -14.65
N LEU A 428 11.25 25.86 -15.42
CA LEU A 428 12.57 26.31 -14.95
C LEU A 428 12.54 27.77 -14.50
N HIS A 429 12.07 28.68 -15.37
CA HIS A 429 11.95 30.10 -15.04
C HIS A 429 11.03 30.33 -13.82
N GLN A 430 9.95 29.54 -13.68
CA GLN A 430 9.08 29.61 -12.51
C GLN A 430 9.83 29.19 -11.23
N PHE A 431 10.66 28.14 -11.29
CA PHE A 431 11.48 27.73 -10.15
C PHE A 431 12.55 28.77 -9.81
N GLU A 432 13.22 29.35 -10.80
CA GLU A 432 14.26 30.38 -10.61
C GLU A 432 13.66 31.58 -9.92
N ARG A 433 12.55 32.10 -10.45
CA ARG A 433 11.81 33.22 -9.87
C ARG A 433 11.32 32.93 -8.44
N ASN A 434 10.75 31.74 -8.20
CA ASN A 434 10.22 31.39 -6.89
C ASN A 434 11.33 31.15 -5.85
N MET A 435 12.47 30.59 -6.25
CA MET A 435 13.65 30.45 -5.40
C MET A 435 14.30 31.81 -5.12
N SER A 436 14.36 32.72 -6.10
CA SER A 436 14.85 34.08 -5.93
C SER A 436 14.02 34.81 -4.87
N ILE A 437 12.68 34.80 -4.98
CA ILE A 437 11.79 35.35 -3.94
C ILE A 437 12.04 34.66 -2.59
N ALA A 438 12.17 33.33 -2.56
CA ALA A 438 12.36 32.58 -1.32
C ALA A 438 13.69 32.85 -0.61
N THR A 439 14.71 33.34 -1.32
CA THR A 439 16.06 33.64 -0.82
C THR A 439 16.39 35.13 -0.75
N GLY A 440 15.46 35.99 -1.17
CA GLY A 440 15.60 37.45 -1.15
C GLY A 440 16.39 38.05 -2.33
N ILE A 441 16.62 37.29 -3.40
CA ILE A 441 17.10 37.86 -4.66
C ILE A 441 15.96 38.67 -5.29
N PRO A 442 16.15 39.96 -5.63
CA PRO A 442 15.12 40.77 -6.28
C PRO A 442 14.67 40.15 -7.61
N VAL A 443 13.37 40.13 -7.87
CA VAL A 443 12.79 39.63 -9.14
C VAL A 443 12.06 40.75 -9.88
N PRO A 444 12.00 40.71 -11.23
CA PRO A 444 11.16 41.62 -12.00
C PRO A 444 9.67 41.51 -11.61
N GLN A 445 8.94 42.62 -11.81
CA GLN A 445 7.49 42.60 -11.68
C GLN A 445 6.87 41.71 -12.77
N LEU A 446 5.77 41.02 -12.44
CA LEU A 446 5.04 40.23 -13.41
C LEU A 446 4.41 41.15 -14.48
N PRO A 447 4.34 40.70 -15.75
CA PRO A 447 3.49 41.32 -16.76
C PRO A 447 2.04 41.43 -16.27
N PRO A 448 1.25 42.43 -16.70
CA PRO A 448 -0.16 42.49 -16.37
C PRO A 448 -0.91 41.29 -16.94
N TYR A 449 -2.01 40.92 -16.29
CA TYR A 449 -2.95 39.92 -16.80
C TYR A 449 -3.89 40.55 -17.83
N ASP A 450 -4.29 39.76 -18.83
CA ASP A 450 -5.35 40.10 -19.79
C ASP A 450 -6.76 39.85 -19.22
N GLU A 451 -7.79 40.10 -20.05
CA GLU A 451 -9.20 39.92 -19.65
C GLU A 451 -9.59 38.45 -19.38
N PHE A 452 -8.75 37.48 -19.74
CA PHE A 452 -8.92 36.05 -19.50
C PHE A 452 -8.10 35.54 -18.29
N GLY A 453 -7.37 36.43 -17.61
CA GLY A 453 -6.49 36.07 -16.49
C GLY A 453 -5.18 35.41 -16.93
N VAL A 454 -4.74 35.61 -18.18
CA VAL A 454 -3.47 35.11 -18.71
C VAL A 454 -2.44 36.25 -18.70
N LEU A 455 -1.18 35.95 -18.39
CA LEU A 455 -0.10 36.95 -18.44
C LEU A 455 0.09 37.45 -19.87
N THR A 456 0.12 38.78 -20.06
CA THR A 456 0.26 39.43 -21.38
C THR A 456 1.61 39.16 -22.07
N SER A 457 2.62 38.71 -21.32
CA SER A 457 3.88 38.18 -21.86
C SER A 457 4.46 37.12 -20.91
N VAL A 458 5.50 36.41 -21.35
CA VAL A 458 6.32 35.58 -20.46
C VAL A 458 7.02 36.50 -19.44
N PRO A 459 7.04 36.15 -18.13
CA PRO A 459 7.83 36.88 -17.13
C PRO A 459 9.32 36.91 -17.48
N GLU A 460 9.97 38.04 -17.25
CA GLU A 460 11.43 38.12 -17.33
C GLU A 460 12.07 37.27 -16.19
N PRO A 461 13.20 36.59 -16.47
CA PRO A 461 13.93 35.86 -15.43
C PRO A 461 14.50 36.83 -14.38
N PRO A 462 14.87 36.33 -13.18
CA PRO A 462 15.62 37.14 -12.21
C PRO A 462 16.89 37.75 -12.85
N PRO A 463 17.36 38.91 -12.38
CA PRO A 463 18.66 39.43 -12.78
C PRO A 463 19.77 38.46 -12.33
N LEU A 464 20.77 38.24 -13.19
CA LEU A 464 21.97 37.50 -12.82
C LEU A 464 22.66 38.16 -11.61
N PRO A 465 23.29 37.38 -10.71
CA PRO A 465 24.05 37.94 -9.60
C PRO A 465 25.12 38.93 -10.09
N GLU A 466 25.25 40.10 -9.45
CA GLU A 466 26.22 41.16 -9.85
C GLU A 466 27.67 40.67 -9.89
N GLN A 467 27.98 39.57 -9.20
CA GLN A 467 29.20 38.79 -9.35
C GLN A 467 28.82 37.32 -9.61
N PRO A 468 28.83 36.85 -10.87
CA PRO A 468 28.61 35.43 -11.16
C PRO A 468 29.72 34.61 -10.51
N MET A 469 29.35 33.73 -9.59
CA MET A 469 30.31 32.94 -8.81
C MET A 469 30.77 31.74 -9.63
N ASN A 470 31.97 31.85 -10.21
CA ASN A 470 32.61 30.76 -10.96
C ASN A 470 32.86 29.53 -10.07
N VAL A 471 31.93 28.58 -10.08
CA VAL A 471 32.11 27.27 -9.44
C VAL A 471 33.01 26.41 -10.33
N ILE A 472 34.32 26.56 -10.17
CA ILE A 472 35.28 25.58 -10.68
C ILE A 472 35.20 24.37 -9.75
N PRO A 473 34.70 23.20 -10.18
CA PRO A 473 34.64 22.04 -9.31
C PRO A 473 36.07 21.62 -8.93
N GLN A 474 36.42 21.77 -7.66
CA GLN A 474 37.67 21.21 -7.15
C GLN A 474 37.59 19.68 -7.25
N TYR A 475 38.69 19.06 -7.69
CA TYR A 475 38.78 17.67 -8.17
C TYR A 475 38.54 16.57 -7.10
N ASN A 476 37.85 16.87 -5.99
CA ASN A 476 37.58 15.90 -4.92
C ASN A 476 36.15 16.09 -4.37
N LEU A 477 35.21 15.27 -4.87
CA LEU A 477 33.78 15.34 -4.58
C LEU A 477 33.39 14.87 -3.15
N SER A 478 34.33 14.28 -2.40
CA SER A 478 34.07 13.59 -1.12
C SER A 478 33.81 14.50 0.09
N LEU A 479 33.84 15.83 -0.05
CA LEU A 479 33.65 16.77 1.06
C LEU A 479 32.66 17.90 0.67
N PRO A 480 31.44 17.92 1.24
CA PRO A 480 30.50 19.02 1.06
C PRO A 480 30.83 20.19 2.02
N PRO A 481 30.30 21.39 1.74
CA PRO A 481 29.73 21.80 0.45
C PRO A 481 30.84 22.00 -0.60
N TRP A 482 30.59 21.67 -1.87
CA TRP A 482 31.58 21.84 -2.97
C TRP A 482 31.94 23.31 -3.25
N SER A 483 31.26 24.25 -2.59
CA SER A 483 31.74 25.60 -2.42
C SER A 483 31.61 26.04 -0.95
N ASN A 484 32.65 26.70 -0.44
CA ASN A 484 32.62 27.46 0.82
C ASN A 484 31.70 28.71 0.76
N ILE A 485 30.91 28.82 -0.29
CA ILE A 485 29.95 29.88 -0.60
C ILE A 485 28.57 29.53 0.01
N CYS A 486 28.28 28.23 0.15
CA CYS A 486 27.02 27.71 0.66
C CYS A 486 26.74 28.12 2.12
N GLU A 487 25.53 28.59 2.38
CA GLU A 487 24.96 28.79 3.72
C GLU A 487 23.79 27.84 3.94
N ASN A 488 23.89 27.04 5.00
CA ASN A 488 22.82 26.17 5.45
C ASN A 488 21.64 27.04 5.93
N VAL A 489 20.45 26.69 5.50
CA VAL A 489 19.22 27.32 5.97
C VAL A 489 18.98 26.93 7.42
N SER A 490 18.46 27.85 8.25
CA SER A 490 18.03 27.46 9.60
C SER A 490 16.86 26.47 9.53
N PRO A 491 16.87 25.37 10.32
CA PRO A 491 15.72 24.47 10.43
C PRO A 491 14.52 25.13 11.15
N ASP A 492 14.73 26.26 11.83
CA ASP A 492 13.65 27.06 12.40
C ASP A 492 12.87 27.78 11.28
N LEU A 493 11.64 27.32 11.05
CA LEU A 493 10.75 27.83 10.00
C LEU A 493 10.36 29.31 10.19
N SER A 494 10.50 29.86 11.40
CA SER A 494 10.15 31.25 11.72
C SER A 494 11.20 32.28 11.26
N ILE A 495 12.45 31.86 11.05
CA ILE A 495 13.56 32.75 10.68
C ILE A 495 13.50 33.08 9.19
N SER A 496 13.43 34.36 8.81
CA SER A 496 13.44 34.77 7.39
C SER A 496 14.71 34.32 6.67
N MET A 497 14.55 33.96 5.40
CA MET A 497 15.62 33.53 4.49
C MET A 497 16.05 34.62 3.49
N GLU A 498 15.46 35.81 3.56
CA GLU A 498 15.62 36.90 2.58
C GLU A 498 17.04 37.48 2.48
N ASN A 499 17.99 36.99 3.28
CA ASN A 499 19.39 37.41 3.25
C ASN A 499 20.35 36.33 2.73
N LEU A 500 19.86 35.14 2.36
CA LEU A 500 20.71 34.05 1.85
C LEU A 500 21.13 34.26 0.40
N GLY A 501 20.26 34.86 -0.43
CA GLY A 501 20.49 35.03 -1.86
C GLY A 501 20.91 33.73 -2.56
N SER A 502 21.89 33.83 -3.45
CA SER A 502 22.47 32.70 -4.21
C SER A 502 23.36 31.75 -3.38
N ARG A 503 23.52 32.00 -2.06
CA ARG A 503 24.29 31.15 -1.14
C ARG A 503 23.46 30.01 -0.53
N ALA A 504 22.13 30.05 -0.63
CA ALA A 504 21.27 29.02 -0.05
C ALA A 504 21.52 27.63 -0.65
N VAL A 505 21.60 26.59 0.20
CA VAL A 505 21.67 25.19 -0.28
C VAL A 505 20.37 24.80 -0.97
N VAL A 506 20.48 24.33 -2.22
CA VAL A 506 19.37 23.78 -3.02
C VAL A 506 19.67 22.33 -3.41
N TYR A 507 18.66 21.46 -3.30
CA TYR A 507 18.67 20.09 -3.80
C TYR A 507 17.69 19.93 -4.98
N ILE A 508 18.16 19.51 -6.16
CA ILE A 508 17.26 19.21 -7.29
C ILE A 508 17.09 17.70 -7.42
N ALA A 509 15.86 17.25 -7.21
CA ALA A 509 15.38 15.93 -7.61
C ALA A 509 14.93 15.97 -9.08
N THR A 510 15.47 15.09 -9.92
CA THR A 510 15.21 15.12 -11.37
C THR A 510 15.46 13.78 -12.06
N ASP A 511 14.69 13.52 -13.13
CA ASP A 511 14.94 12.43 -14.08
C ASP A 511 15.85 12.86 -15.26
N HIS A 512 16.41 14.07 -15.21
CA HIS A 512 17.38 14.55 -16.19
C HIS A 512 18.77 13.95 -15.94
N LYS A 513 19.32 13.26 -16.95
CA LYS A 513 20.60 12.55 -16.83
C LYS A 513 21.84 13.41 -17.08
N ASP A 514 21.71 14.45 -17.90
CA ASP A 514 22.80 15.37 -18.22
C ASP A 514 22.61 16.65 -17.42
N ILE A 515 23.07 16.66 -16.17
CA ILE A 515 22.75 17.76 -15.22
C ILE A 515 23.67 18.96 -15.44
N ARG A 516 24.93 18.76 -15.86
CA ARG A 516 25.94 19.83 -16.06
C ARG A 516 26.72 19.75 -17.38
N GLY A 517 26.36 18.87 -18.30
CA GLY A 517 26.95 18.83 -19.64
C GLY A 517 26.25 19.75 -20.64
N GLU A 518 26.74 19.76 -21.87
CA GLU A 518 26.37 20.70 -22.93
C GLU A 518 24.88 20.65 -23.35
N ASN A 519 24.16 19.57 -23.03
CA ASN A 519 22.73 19.42 -23.35
C ASN A 519 21.83 19.65 -22.13
N SER A 520 22.41 20.05 -20.99
CA SER A 520 21.68 20.24 -19.74
C SER A 520 20.67 21.37 -19.84
N ARG A 521 19.46 21.11 -19.35
CA ARG A 521 18.40 22.12 -19.12
C ARG A 521 18.53 22.83 -17.77
N LEU A 522 19.64 22.64 -17.07
CA LEU A 522 19.93 23.23 -15.76
C LEU A 522 21.19 24.11 -15.77
N LEU A 523 21.85 24.37 -16.91
CA LEU A 523 23.05 25.23 -16.93
C LEU A 523 22.74 26.64 -16.39
N GLU A 524 21.71 27.28 -16.92
CA GLU A 524 21.24 28.61 -16.51
C GLU A 524 20.87 28.66 -15.02
N TRP A 525 20.30 27.58 -14.47
CA TRP A 525 20.00 27.46 -13.05
C TRP A 525 21.24 27.64 -12.15
N PHE A 526 22.39 27.08 -12.54
CA PHE A 526 23.62 27.17 -11.75
C PHE A 526 24.24 28.58 -11.76
N ASP A 527 23.91 29.42 -12.75
CA ASP A 527 24.34 30.83 -12.76
C ASP A 527 23.61 31.65 -11.67
N TYR A 528 22.37 31.30 -11.35
CA TYR A 528 21.58 31.91 -10.26
C TYR A 528 21.85 31.27 -8.91
N PHE A 529 21.89 29.93 -8.86
CA PHE A 529 21.98 29.14 -7.62
C PHE A 529 23.17 28.17 -7.68
N PRO A 530 24.42 28.67 -7.60
CA PRO A 530 25.63 27.84 -7.68
C PRO A 530 25.74 26.82 -6.53
N CYS A 531 25.11 27.09 -5.37
CA CYS A 531 25.00 26.13 -4.27
C CYS A 531 23.88 25.08 -4.51
N THR A 532 23.90 24.44 -5.68
CA THR A 532 22.91 23.42 -6.06
C THR A 532 23.52 22.03 -6.20
N LEU A 533 22.89 21.09 -5.52
CA LEU A 533 23.28 19.69 -5.38
C LEU A 533 22.18 18.81 -6.00
N THR A 534 22.53 17.67 -6.57
CA THR A 534 21.57 16.67 -7.10
C THR A 534 21.92 15.27 -6.55
N LEU A 535 21.25 14.21 -7.03
CA LEU A 535 21.62 12.85 -6.62
C LEU A 535 22.96 12.36 -7.23
N SER A 536 23.42 12.90 -8.37
CA SER A 536 24.64 12.44 -9.10
C SER A 536 25.98 12.86 -8.48
N ASP A 537 25.93 13.25 -7.22
CA ASP A 537 26.58 14.45 -6.69
C ASP A 537 26.87 14.17 -5.20
N ILE A 538 25.87 13.59 -4.52
CA ILE A 538 25.96 12.89 -3.24
C ILE A 538 27.07 11.81 -3.25
N PRO A 539 27.87 11.68 -2.18
CA PRO A 539 28.87 10.61 -2.04
C PRO A 539 28.25 9.20 -2.18
N PRO A 540 28.82 8.32 -3.01
CA PRO A 540 28.20 7.03 -3.35
C PRO A 540 28.02 6.10 -2.15
N GLU A 541 28.87 6.20 -1.13
CA GLU A 541 28.80 5.42 0.10
C GLU A 541 27.51 5.67 0.92
N LEU A 542 26.86 6.84 0.75
CA LEU A 542 25.57 7.11 1.39
C LEU A 542 24.43 6.26 0.79
N LEU A 543 24.65 5.66 -0.38
CA LEU A 543 23.70 4.75 -1.05
C LEU A 543 23.95 3.26 -0.69
N ASP A 544 24.98 2.94 0.10
CA ASP A 544 25.34 1.56 0.48
C ASP A 544 24.28 0.81 1.31
N PRO A 545 23.43 1.46 2.14
CA PRO A 545 22.32 0.75 2.77
C PRO A 545 21.37 0.07 1.77
N LEU A 546 21.21 0.63 0.56
CA LEU A 546 20.37 0.04 -0.49
C LEU A 546 20.89 -1.30 -1.02
N ASP A 547 22.18 -1.63 -0.84
CA ASP A 547 22.75 -2.93 -1.24
C ASP A 547 22.24 -4.07 -0.35
N LYS A 548 21.55 -3.77 0.76
CA LYS A 548 20.80 -4.74 1.56
C LYS A 548 19.47 -5.13 0.90
N MET A 549 18.96 -4.35 -0.06
CA MET A 549 17.61 -4.49 -0.64
C MET A 549 17.64 -5.23 -1.98
N HIS A 550 16.86 -6.31 -2.07
CA HIS A 550 16.88 -7.25 -3.20
C HIS A 550 15.47 -7.53 -3.74
N CYS A 551 15.38 -7.87 -5.03
CA CYS A 551 14.11 -8.15 -5.69
C CYS A 551 13.41 -9.36 -5.08
N LEU A 552 12.09 -9.24 -4.88
CA LEU A 552 11.23 -10.28 -4.31
C LEU A 552 11.37 -11.66 -4.99
N TYR A 553 11.62 -11.67 -6.31
CA TYR A 553 11.73 -12.91 -7.10
C TYR A 553 13.17 -13.37 -7.34
N ASN A 554 14.18 -12.55 -7.05
CA ASN A 554 15.58 -12.88 -7.30
C ASN A 554 16.48 -12.20 -6.26
N PRO A 555 17.01 -12.94 -5.27
CA PRO A 555 17.87 -12.38 -4.23
C PRO A 555 19.23 -11.91 -4.75
N ASN A 556 19.63 -12.28 -5.97
CA ASN A 556 20.85 -11.78 -6.61
C ASN A 556 20.61 -10.50 -7.43
N LYS A 557 19.37 -9.99 -7.49
CA LYS A 557 19.01 -8.76 -8.22
C LYS A 557 18.87 -7.59 -7.23
N PRO A 558 19.89 -6.73 -7.08
CA PRO A 558 19.84 -5.61 -6.14
C PRO A 558 18.82 -4.56 -6.58
N LEU A 559 18.21 -3.87 -5.61
CA LEU A 559 17.23 -2.82 -5.85
C LEU A 559 17.83 -1.40 -5.89
N LYS A 560 19.11 -1.22 -5.54
CA LYS A 560 19.80 0.09 -5.45
C LYS A 560 19.48 1.02 -6.63
N SER A 561 19.71 0.57 -7.87
CA SER A 561 19.43 1.35 -9.09
C SER A 561 17.93 1.62 -9.33
N PHE A 562 17.06 0.70 -8.93
CA PHE A 562 15.60 0.83 -9.05
C PHE A 562 14.99 1.81 -8.03
N LEU A 563 15.67 2.01 -6.90
CA LEU A 563 15.22 2.86 -5.78
C LEU A 563 15.78 4.28 -5.84
N LEU A 564 16.75 4.61 -6.70
CA LEU A 564 17.32 5.96 -6.79
C LEU A 564 16.27 7.07 -7.02
N PRO A 565 15.28 6.95 -7.93
CA PRO A 565 14.26 7.98 -8.10
C PRO A 565 13.36 8.18 -6.86
N LEU A 566 13.26 7.14 -6.03
CA LEU A 566 12.51 7.16 -4.78
C LEU A 566 13.32 7.84 -3.66
N VAL A 567 14.62 7.52 -3.54
CA VAL A 567 15.56 8.26 -2.67
C VAL A 567 15.51 9.74 -2.99
N ASP A 568 15.63 10.09 -4.27
CA ASP A 568 15.66 11.47 -4.77
C ASP A 568 14.43 12.28 -4.31
N ALA A 569 13.24 11.68 -4.49
CA ALA A 569 11.97 12.25 -4.05
C ALA A 569 11.87 12.37 -2.52
N MET A 570 12.32 11.35 -1.78
CA MET A 570 12.28 11.36 -0.31
C MET A 570 13.27 12.36 0.30
N VAL A 571 14.44 12.57 -0.31
CA VAL A 571 15.40 13.61 0.09
C VAL A 571 14.80 14.99 -0.14
N ALA A 572 14.27 15.28 -1.34
CA ALA A 572 13.61 16.55 -1.63
C ALA A 572 12.46 16.86 -0.66
N ALA A 573 11.71 15.84 -0.22
CA ALA A 573 10.62 16.01 0.75
C ALA A 573 11.08 16.44 2.16
N HIS A 574 12.36 16.36 2.51
CA HIS A 574 12.90 16.85 3.79
C HIS A 574 13.34 18.32 3.76
N ALA A 575 13.24 19.00 2.60
CA ALA A 575 13.60 20.40 2.45
C ALA A 575 12.69 21.35 3.23
N ARG A 576 13.19 22.55 3.52
CA ARG A 576 12.44 23.62 4.19
C ARG A 576 11.31 24.18 3.34
N ARG A 577 11.58 24.33 2.05
CA ARG A 577 10.64 24.69 0.99
C ARG A 577 10.89 23.80 -0.21
N ILE A 578 9.82 23.47 -0.92
CA ILE A 578 9.87 22.68 -2.14
C ILE A 578 9.15 23.42 -3.27
N PHE A 579 9.73 23.39 -4.48
CA PHE A 579 9.02 23.77 -5.70
C PHE A 579 8.94 22.55 -6.62
N THR A 580 7.77 22.26 -7.18
CA THR A 580 7.54 20.96 -7.80
C THR A 580 6.88 21.10 -9.18
N THR A 581 7.36 20.35 -10.16
CA THR A 581 6.82 20.35 -11.53
C THR A 581 5.30 20.12 -11.52
N PRO A 582 4.47 21.04 -12.05
CA PRO A 582 3.02 20.90 -12.07
C PRO A 582 2.54 19.59 -12.71
N ARG A 583 1.38 19.10 -12.27
CA ARG A 583 0.68 17.88 -12.78
C ARG A 583 1.42 16.54 -12.64
N SER A 584 2.68 16.52 -12.18
CA SER A 584 3.42 15.29 -11.91
C SER A 584 2.94 14.60 -10.63
N THR A 585 2.69 13.28 -10.69
CA THR A 585 2.29 12.49 -9.51
C THR A 585 3.43 12.34 -8.50
N PHE A 586 4.67 12.32 -8.96
CA PHE A 586 5.86 12.40 -8.11
C PHE A 586 5.93 13.75 -7.38
N SER A 587 5.72 14.87 -8.08
CA SER A 587 5.69 16.21 -7.48
C SER A 587 4.66 16.31 -6.35
N LYS A 588 3.43 15.85 -6.60
CA LYS A 588 2.36 15.85 -5.60
C LYS A 588 2.78 15.08 -4.35
N TYR A 589 3.44 13.94 -4.53
CA TYR A 589 3.84 13.10 -3.41
C TYR A 589 5.01 13.66 -2.60
N ILE A 590 5.98 14.32 -3.25
CA ILE A 590 7.05 15.05 -2.55
C ILE A 590 6.43 16.12 -1.64
N ALA A 591 5.35 16.77 -2.08
CA ALA A 591 4.60 17.71 -1.26
C ALA A 591 3.77 17.06 -0.13
N GLU A 592 3.09 15.94 -0.39
CA GLU A 592 2.39 15.17 0.65
C GLU A 592 3.35 14.73 1.77
N LEU A 593 4.56 14.26 1.40
CA LEU A 593 5.60 13.91 2.35
C LEU A 593 6.22 15.12 3.07
N ASN A 594 6.48 16.22 2.36
CA ASN A 594 7.01 17.44 2.99
C ASN A 594 6.03 18.03 4.01
N GLU A 595 4.72 17.95 3.73
CA GLU A 595 3.69 18.31 4.71
C GLU A 595 3.77 17.43 5.96
N ALA A 596 3.87 16.11 5.75
CA ALA A 596 3.87 15.12 6.83
C ALA A 596 5.13 15.18 7.70
N TRP A 597 6.29 15.35 7.07
CA TRP A 597 7.59 15.29 7.75
C TRP A 597 8.07 16.66 8.23
N VAL A 598 7.92 17.73 7.45
CA VAL A 598 8.49 19.05 7.79
C VAL A 598 7.42 20.00 8.34
N LEU A 599 6.35 20.25 7.58
CA LEU A 599 5.42 21.33 7.91
C LEU A 599 4.58 21.04 9.16
N LYS A 600 4.00 19.83 9.27
CA LYS A 600 3.10 19.47 10.38
C LYS A 600 3.78 19.38 11.73
N GLU A 601 5.04 18.93 11.79
CA GLU A 601 5.82 18.92 13.06
C GLU A 601 6.00 20.32 13.65
N GLN A 602 5.90 21.36 12.81
CA GLN A 602 6.05 22.76 13.19
C GLN A 602 4.71 23.53 13.18
N GLY A 603 3.58 22.83 13.03
CA GLY A 603 2.24 23.43 13.07
C GLY A 603 1.75 24.07 11.77
N TYR A 604 2.46 23.89 10.65
CA TYR A 604 2.08 24.42 9.33
C TYR A 604 1.38 23.36 8.47
N THR A 605 0.71 23.81 7.41
CA THR A 605 0.03 22.96 6.40
C THR A 605 0.45 23.38 4.99
N THR A 606 0.23 22.55 3.97
CA THR A 606 0.64 22.86 2.57
C THR A 606 0.01 24.13 2.01
N SER A 607 -1.20 24.48 2.44
CA SER A 607 -1.85 25.76 2.12
C SER A 607 -1.09 27.00 2.63
N SER A 608 -0.08 26.82 3.50
CA SER A 608 0.78 27.89 4.00
C SER A 608 1.96 28.23 3.08
N PHE A 609 2.30 27.36 2.11
CA PHE A 609 3.53 27.50 1.31
C PHE A 609 3.34 27.37 -0.22
N PHE A 610 2.20 26.90 -0.71
CA PHE A 610 1.83 27.04 -2.12
C PHE A 610 1.32 28.47 -2.42
N LEU A 611 2.22 29.44 -2.41
CA LEU A 611 2.03 30.66 -3.19
C LEU A 611 2.18 30.28 -4.67
N TYR A 612 1.05 30.31 -5.38
CA TYR A 612 0.96 30.13 -6.84
C TYR A 612 1.59 31.33 -7.59
#